data_AF-A0A6B3HG25-F1
#
_entry.id   AF-A0A6B3HG25-F1
#
_cell.length_a   1.000
_cell.length_b   1.000
_cell.length_c   1.000
_cell.angle_alpha   90.00
_cell.angle_beta   90.00
_cell.angle_gamma   90.00
#
_symmetry.space_group_name_H-M   'P 1'
#
loop_
_entity.id
_entity.type
_entity.pdbx_description
1 polymer ?
#
loop_
_entity_poly.entity_id
_entity_poly.type
_entity_poly.pdbx_seq_one_letter_code
_entity_poly.pdbx_strand_id
1 'polypeptide(L)'
;HRDLAILGHSPECVATNPSDMAVALAALEATVLLLGPEGERAVPVTEFHRLPGENPDQDTVIRPGELITEVVLPPPAPGTVSRYRKARDRASYAFALVSVAA
;
A
#
# COMPACT_ATOMS: atom_id res chain seq x y z
N HIS A 1 -0.33 11.13 19.11
CA HIS A 1 -0.43 11.00 17.64
C HIS A 1 0.91 11.22 16.91
N ARG A 2 2.07 10.86 17.49
CA ARG A 2 3.38 11.11 16.85
C ARG A 2 3.56 10.32 15.55
N ASP A 3 3.20 9.04 15.58
CA ASP A 3 3.45 8.09 14.48
C ASP A 3 2.18 7.84 13.64
N LEU A 4 1.21 8.76 13.72
CA LEU A 4 -0.10 8.63 13.10
C LEU A 4 -0.18 9.47 11.82
N ALA A 5 -1.16 9.14 10.97
CA ALA A 5 -1.27 9.70 9.64
C ALA A 5 -1.50 11.22 9.67
N ILE A 6 -0.81 11.92 8.78
CA ILE A 6 -0.99 13.36 8.53
C ILE A 6 -1.76 13.63 7.22
N LEU A 7 -1.98 12.60 6.41
CA LEU A 7 -2.70 12.65 5.14
C LEU A 7 -3.65 11.44 5.06
N GLY A 8 -4.80 11.61 4.40
CA GLY A 8 -5.72 10.50 4.13
C GLY A 8 -6.37 9.89 5.38
N HIS A 9 -6.41 10.61 6.50
CA HIS A 9 -7.08 10.15 7.72
C HIS A 9 -8.54 10.64 7.77
N SER A 10 -9.32 10.12 8.73
CA SER A 10 -10.67 10.59 9.06
C SER A 10 -10.76 10.92 10.56
N PRO A 11 -11.88 11.50 11.05
CA PRO A 11 -12.13 11.61 12.49
C PRO A 11 -12.16 10.26 13.22
N GLU A 12 -12.54 9.19 12.53
CA GLU A 12 -12.72 7.85 13.07
C GLU A 12 -11.40 7.08 13.16
N CYS A 13 -10.44 7.36 12.27
CA CYS A 13 -9.15 6.67 12.27
C CYS A 13 -8.01 7.51 11.67
N VAL A 14 -6.86 7.47 12.35
CA VAL A 14 -5.61 8.14 12.00
C VAL A 14 -4.44 7.16 11.89
N ALA A 15 -4.71 5.86 11.70
CA ALA A 15 -3.68 4.84 11.56
C ALA A 15 -2.89 5.00 10.24
N THR A 16 -1.64 4.54 10.23
CA THR A 16 -0.79 4.45 9.04
C THR A 16 -0.71 3.00 8.57
N ASN A 17 -0.59 2.76 7.26
CA ASN A 17 -0.15 1.47 6.75
C ASN A 17 1.38 1.37 6.94
N PRO A 18 1.90 0.39 7.69
CA PRO A 18 3.31 0.36 8.06
C PRO A 18 4.22 -0.30 6.99
N SER A 19 3.65 -0.79 5.88
CA SER A 19 4.37 -1.58 4.87
C SER A 19 5.27 -0.72 3.98
N ASP A 20 6.58 -0.93 4.08
CA ASP A 20 7.54 -0.32 3.15
C ASP A 20 7.36 -0.84 1.71
N MET A 21 6.97 -2.12 1.58
CA MET A 21 6.78 -2.77 0.29
C MET A 21 5.58 -2.18 -0.45
N ALA A 22 4.48 -1.88 0.24
CA ALA A 22 3.29 -1.30 -0.37
C ALA A 22 3.59 0.07 -1.00
N VAL A 23 4.43 0.89 -0.36
CA VAL A 23 4.90 2.18 -0.90
C VAL A 23 5.69 1.97 -2.21
N ALA A 24 6.61 1.02 -2.23
CA ALA A 24 7.39 0.72 -3.44
C ALA A 24 6.51 0.18 -4.58
N LEU A 25 5.58 -0.72 -4.28
CA LEU A 25 4.63 -1.27 -5.26
C LEU A 25 3.71 -0.19 -5.85
N ALA A 26 3.24 0.75 -5.02
CA ALA A 26 2.47 1.89 -5.50
C ALA A 26 3.28 2.78 -6.46
N ALA A 27 4.54 3.08 -6.12
CA ALA A 27 5.44 3.86 -6.98
C ALA A 27 5.81 3.16 -8.29
N LEU A 28 5.78 1.82 -8.31
CA LEU A 28 6.05 0.99 -9.49
C LEU A 28 4.79 0.66 -10.30
N GLU A 29 3.64 1.28 -9.99
CA GLU A 29 2.37 1.06 -10.70
C GLU A 29 1.95 -0.42 -10.70
N ALA A 30 2.23 -1.11 -9.59
CA ALA A 30 1.88 -2.51 -9.42
C ALA A 30 0.36 -2.75 -9.46
N THR A 31 -0.03 -3.93 -9.92
CA THR A 31 -1.42 -4.40 -9.95
C THR A 31 -1.56 -5.68 -9.13
N VAL A 32 -2.55 -5.74 -8.24
CA VAL A 32 -2.92 -6.93 -7.47
C VAL A 32 -3.96 -7.73 -8.28
N LEU A 33 -3.72 -9.02 -8.49
CA LEU A 33 -4.72 -9.93 -9.05
C LEU A 33 -5.45 -10.65 -7.92
N LEU A 34 -6.78 -10.61 -8.01
CA LEU A 34 -7.69 -11.23 -7.08
C LEU A 34 -8.49 -12.30 -7.81
N LEU A 35 -8.58 -13.49 -7.23
CA LEU A 35 -9.45 -14.57 -7.68
C LEU A 35 -10.61 -14.73 -6.69
N GLY A 36 -11.85 -14.61 -7.16
CA GLY A 36 -13.04 -14.80 -6.35
C GLY A 36 -14.11 -15.66 -7.04
N PRO A 37 -15.29 -15.81 -6.41
CA PRO A 37 -16.39 -16.60 -6.96
C PRO A 37 -16.89 -16.13 -8.33
N GLU A 38 -16.71 -14.85 -8.65
CA GLU A 38 -17.11 -14.22 -9.91
C GLU A 38 -15.99 -14.22 -10.98
N GLY A 39 -14.84 -14.83 -10.69
CA GLY A 39 -13.67 -14.88 -11.56
C GLY A 39 -12.52 -13.99 -11.08
N GLU A 40 -11.62 -13.68 -12.00
CA GLU A 40 -10.45 -12.85 -11.72
C GLU A 40 -10.73 -11.37 -11.94
N ARG A 41 -10.13 -10.52 -11.09
CA ARG A 41 -10.05 -9.08 -11.34
C ARG A 41 -8.71 -8.50 -10.94
N ALA A 42 -8.32 -7.45 -11.65
CA ALA A 42 -7.12 -6.67 -11.41
C ALA A 42 -7.45 -5.39 -10.63
N VAL A 43 -6.62 -5.04 -9.65
CA VAL A 43 -6.75 -3.82 -8.84
C VAL A 43 -5.40 -3.11 -8.79
N PRO A 44 -5.28 -1.85 -9.24
CA PRO A 44 -4.07 -1.06 -9.03
C PRO A 44 -3.72 -0.98 -7.54
N VAL A 45 -2.45 -1.12 -7.17
CA VAL A 45 -2.04 -1.07 -5.74
C VAL A 45 -2.41 0.27 -5.08
N THR A 46 -2.45 1.35 -5.87
CA THR A 46 -2.91 2.69 -5.43
C THR A 46 -4.39 2.75 -5.06
N GLU A 47 -5.20 1.77 -5.48
CA GLU A 47 -6.64 1.64 -5.19
C GLU A 47 -6.94 0.45 -4.28
N PHE A 48 -5.95 -0.39 -3.98
CA PHE A 48 -6.15 -1.61 -3.21
C PHE A 48 -6.44 -1.35 -1.73
N HIS A 49 -5.67 -0.44 -1.12
CA HIS A 49 -5.90 0.04 0.24
C HIS A 49 -6.86 1.23 0.22
N ARG A 50 -7.83 1.23 1.13
CA ARG A 50 -8.86 2.27 1.19
C ARG A 50 -8.48 3.35 2.20
N LEU A 51 -9.01 4.55 1.99
CA LEU A 51 -9.06 5.54 3.07
C LEU A 51 -10.05 5.06 4.14
N PRO A 52 -9.80 5.36 5.43
CA PRO A 52 -10.65 4.86 6.52
C PRO A 52 -12.09 5.37 6.44
N GLY A 53 -12.31 6.65 6.11
CA GLY A 53 -13.64 7.25 6.06
C GLY A 53 -14.44 6.95 7.33
N GLU A 54 -15.73 6.62 7.16
CA GLU A 54 -16.62 6.19 8.25
C GLU A 54 -16.54 4.68 8.55
N ASN A 55 -15.75 3.92 7.77
CA ASN A 55 -15.62 2.45 7.89
C ASN A 55 -14.16 2.01 8.06
N PRO A 56 -13.49 2.43 9.16
CA PRO A 56 -12.08 2.13 9.40
C PRO A 56 -11.79 0.65 9.70
N ASP A 57 -12.83 -0.17 9.86
CA ASP A 57 -12.76 -1.62 10.07
C ASP A 57 -12.40 -2.40 8.81
N GLN A 58 -12.38 -1.76 7.62
CA GLN A 58 -12.04 -2.43 6.36
C GLN A 58 -10.92 -1.68 5.63
N ASP A 59 -9.73 -2.30 5.60
CA ASP A 59 -8.49 -1.72 5.10
C ASP A 59 -8.32 -1.79 3.57
N THR A 60 -8.98 -2.76 2.93
CA THR A 60 -8.78 -3.08 1.51
C THR A 60 -10.10 -3.21 0.75
N VAL A 61 -10.01 -3.25 -0.57
CA VAL A 61 -11.17 -3.48 -1.47
C VAL A 61 -11.49 -4.97 -1.70
N ILE A 62 -10.84 -5.89 -0.97
CA ILE A 62 -11.09 -7.33 -1.07
C ILE A 62 -12.54 -7.64 -0.67
N ARG A 63 -13.23 -8.40 -1.50
CA ARG A 63 -14.59 -8.89 -1.26
C ARG A 63 -14.55 -10.26 -0.58
N PRO A 64 -15.60 -10.64 0.16
CA PRO A 64 -15.70 -11.99 0.72
C PRO A 64 -15.48 -13.07 -0.35
N GLY A 65 -14.57 -14.00 -0.08
CA GLY A 65 -14.22 -15.09 -0.99
C GLY A 65 -13.17 -14.74 -2.05
N GLU A 66 -12.66 -13.50 -2.11
CA GLU A 66 -11.52 -13.17 -2.95
C GLU A 66 -10.18 -13.55 -2.29
N LEU A 67 -9.24 -14.01 -3.11
CA LEU A 67 -7.89 -14.37 -2.72
C LEU A 67 -6.89 -13.60 -3.60
N ILE A 68 -5.85 -13.02 -2.98
CA ILE A 68 -4.71 -12.48 -3.74
C ILE A 68 -3.93 -13.64 -4.33
N THR A 69 -3.79 -13.66 -5.65
CA THR A 69 -3.04 -14.70 -6.37
C THR A 69 -1.70 -14.17 -6.87
N GLU A 70 -1.65 -12.92 -7.32
CA GLU A 70 -0.44 -12.32 -7.92
C GLU A 70 -0.31 -10.83 -7.62
N VAL A 71 0.93 -10.34 -7.73
CA VAL A 71 1.25 -8.92 -7.83
C VAL A 71 2.09 -8.74 -9.09
N VAL A 72 1.56 -7.99 -10.05
CA VAL A 72 2.16 -7.78 -11.37
C VAL A 72 2.80 -6.41 -11.42
N LEU A 73 4.06 -6.35 -11.85
CA LEU A 73 4.77 -5.12 -12.14
C LEU A 73 4.84 -4.87 -13.65
N PRO A 74 4.62 -3.64 -14.14
CA PRO A 74 4.97 -3.31 -15.51
C PRO A 74 6.49 -3.39 -15.72
N PRO A 75 6.95 -3.64 -16.97
CA PRO A 75 8.37 -3.59 -17.26
C PRO A 75 8.90 -2.17 -17.02
N PRO A 76 10.07 -2.00 -16.37
CA PRO A 76 10.65 -0.68 -16.17
C PRO A 76 11.07 -0.09 -17.52
N ALA A 77 10.97 1.23 -17.65
CA ALA A 77 11.52 1.94 -18.80
C ALA A 77 13.05 1.74 -18.88
N PRO A 78 13.64 1.74 -20.09
CA PRO A 78 15.09 1.67 -20.22
C PRO A 78 15.78 2.80 -19.44
N GLY A 79 16.74 2.45 -18.60
CA GLY A 79 17.48 3.41 -17.77
C GLY A 79 16.76 3.85 -16.49
N THR A 80 15.63 3.23 -16.12
CA THR A 80 14.99 3.47 -14.82
C THR A 80 16.00 3.27 -13.67
N VAL A 81 16.02 4.24 -12.76
CA VAL A 81 16.75 4.18 -11.50
C VAL A 81 15.72 4.29 -10.39
N SER A 82 15.81 3.43 -9.39
CA SER A 82 14.89 3.45 -8.25
C SER A 82 15.65 3.47 -6.93
N ARG A 83 15.08 4.13 -5.93
CA ARG A 83 15.64 4.24 -4.58
C ARG A 83 14.52 4.29 -3.54
N TYR A 84 14.74 3.60 -2.43
CA TYR A 84 13.92 3.71 -1.23
C TYR A 84 14.69 4.40 -0.11
N ARG A 85 14.08 5.39 0.54
CA ARG A 85 14.63 6.07 1.73
C ARG A 85 13.65 5.92 2.88
N LYS A 86 14.15 5.43 4.03
CA LYS A 86 13.37 5.16 5.23
C LYS A 86 13.96 5.90 6.43
N ALA A 87 13.25 6.93 6.91
CA ALA A 87 13.63 7.65 8.12
C ALA A 87 13.03 6.95 9.35
N ARG A 88 13.83 6.78 10.39
CA ARG A 88 13.47 6.06 11.62
C ARG A 88 14.38 6.48 12.77
N ASP A 89 13.88 6.38 14.00
CA ASP A 89 14.61 6.80 15.21
C ASP A 89 15.86 5.95 15.49
N ARG A 90 15.83 4.67 15.11
CA ARG A 90 16.97 3.74 15.27
C ARG A 90 17.38 3.12 13.95
N ALA A 91 18.64 2.71 13.87
CA ALA A 91 19.27 2.29 12.62
C ALA A 91 18.59 1.08 11.93
N SER A 92 17.92 0.19 12.67
CA SER A 92 17.23 -0.99 12.11
C SER A 92 16.09 -1.49 13.00
N TYR A 93 15.34 -2.49 12.52
CA TYR A 93 14.20 -3.13 13.21
C TYR A 93 13.15 -2.09 13.67
N ALA A 94 12.79 -1.14 12.82
CA ALA A 94 11.75 -0.16 13.11
C ALA A 94 10.97 0.17 11.84
N PHE A 95 9.69 0.49 11.99
CA PHE A 95 8.86 1.07 10.94
C PHE A 95 9.37 2.46 10.55
N ALA A 96 8.90 2.97 9.42
CA ALA A 96 9.23 4.30 8.95
C ALA A 96 8.47 5.34 9.79
N LEU A 97 9.13 6.42 10.18
CA LEU A 97 8.42 7.67 10.51
C LEU A 97 7.88 8.29 9.23
N VAL A 98 8.73 8.31 8.20
CA VAL A 98 8.41 8.70 6.83
C VAL A 98 9.31 7.87 5.91
N SER A 99 8.78 7.48 4.75
CA SER A 99 9.57 6.88 3.68
C SER A 99 9.23 7.48 2.32
N VAL A 100 10.16 7.34 1.37
CA VAL A 100 10.01 7.78 -0.02
C VAL A 100 10.52 6.67 -0.93
N ALA A 101 9.69 6.27 -1.90
CA ALA A 101 10.08 5.49 -3.07
C ALA A 101 10.04 6.40 -4.29
N ALA A 102 11.11 6.39 -5.10
CA ALA A 102 11.24 7.18 -6.33
C ALA A 102 12.23 6.53 -7.29
#